data_AF-Q069J9-F1
#
_entry.id   AF-Q069J9-F1
#
_cell.length_a   1.000
_cell.length_b   1.000
_cell.length_c   1.000
_cell.angle_alpha   90.00
_cell.angle_beta   90.00
_cell.angle_gamma   90.00
#
_symmetry.space_group_name_H-M   'P 1'
#
loop_
_entity.id
_entity.type
_entity.pdbx_description
1 polymer ?
#
loop_
_entity_poly.entity_id
_entity_poly.type
_entity_poly.pdbx_seq_one_letter_code
_entity_poly.pdbx_strand_id
1 'polypeptide(L)'
;TYAPCDDLKYHKLILEDQDIDFIVMPGFRPDEAFTVETEKFSNLLNKLEKIETRNIKSYDDFTSAMKNRIEYFHDNGCRICDHGFGEIPFSDYTEEEVNHIFIKIKNKENISREERNKYATKLMVDMTGEYKKYNWVMQIHFGAIRNNNKEMFYKLGA
;
A
#
# COMPACT_ATOMS: atom_id res chain seq x y z
N THR A 1 7.64 -5.87 -8.77
CA THR A 1 6.90 -5.28 -7.63
C THR A 1 5.54 -4.84 -8.12
N TYR A 2 4.49 -5.00 -7.31
CA TYR A 2 3.09 -4.83 -7.69
C TYR A 2 2.32 -3.99 -6.68
N ALA A 3 1.31 -3.26 -7.16
CA ALA A 3 0.40 -2.53 -6.31
C ALA A 3 -0.61 -3.49 -5.62
N PRO A 4 -1.20 -3.12 -4.47
CA PRO A 4 -2.05 -4.01 -3.68
C PRO A 4 -3.27 -4.59 -4.43
N CYS A 5 -3.80 -3.82 -5.40
CA CYS A 5 -5.00 -4.20 -6.15
C CYS A 5 -4.71 -4.91 -7.47
N ASP A 6 -3.44 -5.22 -7.78
CA ASP A 6 -3.11 -5.95 -9.01
C ASP A 6 -3.63 -7.39 -8.93
N ASP A 7 -4.08 -7.91 -10.07
CA ASP A 7 -4.72 -9.23 -10.18
C ASP A 7 -3.74 -10.40 -10.28
N LEU A 8 -2.43 -10.11 -10.42
CA LEU A 8 -1.37 -11.10 -10.56
C LEU A 8 -1.59 -12.10 -11.72
N LYS A 9 -2.40 -11.74 -12.73
CA LYS A 9 -2.79 -12.63 -13.82
C LYS A 9 -1.60 -13.34 -14.46
N TYR A 10 -0.56 -12.60 -14.80
CA TYR A 10 0.62 -13.16 -15.47
C TYR A 10 1.49 -14.01 -14.53
N HIS A 11 1.50 -13.72 -13.23
CA HIS A 11 2.20 -14.58 -12.27
C HIS A 11 1.52 -15.94 -12.16
N LYS A 12 0.18 -15.98 -12.18
CA LYS A 12 -0.59 -17.23 -12.22
C LYS A 12 -0.31 -18.01 -13.50
N LEU A 13 -0.34 -17.35 -14.67
CA LEU A 13 -0.03 -18.00 -15.94
C LEU A 13 1.39 -18.59 -15.96
N ILE A 14 2.38 -17.87 -15.44
CA ILE A 14 3.77 -18.36 -15.33
C ILE A 14 3.85 -19.55 -14.38
N LEU A 15 3.12 -19.54 -13.26
CA LEU A 15 3.08 -20.66 -12.32
C LEU A 15 2.50 -21.94 -12.94
N GLU A 16 1.59 -21.80 -13.90
CA GLU A 16 0.91 -22.92 -14.57
C GLU A 16 1.71 -23.46 -15.77
N ASP A 17 2.68 -22.70 -16.27
CA ASP A 17 3.50 -23.06 -17.44
C ASP A 17 4.64 -24.01 -17.05
N GLN A 18 4.57 -25.25 -17.53
CA GLN A 18 5.55 -26.30 -17.23
C GLN A 18 6.87 -26.15 -18.01
N ASP A 19 6.90 -25.30 -19.04
CA ASP A 19 8.10 -25.06 -19.84
C ASP A 19 9.04 -24.04 -19.17
N ILE A 20 8.58 -23.36 -18.10
CA ILE A 20 9.35 -22.37 -17.35
C ILE A 20 10.06 -23.05 -16.17
N ASP A 21 11.40 -23.03 -16.18
CA ASP A 21 12.26 -23.68 -15.18
C ASP A 21 12.73 -22.75 -14.04
N PHE A 22 12.24 -21.51 -14.01
CA PHE A 22 12.55 -20.52 -12.98
C PHE A 22 11.28 -19.98 -12.30
N ILE A 23 11.45 -19.50 -11.06
CA ILE A 23 10.33 -18.99 -10.26
C ILE A 23 10.23 -17.47 -10.42
N VAL A 24 9.03 -16.98 -10.76
CA VAL A 24 8.69 -15.55 -10.75
C VAL A 24 7.70 -15.29 -9.63
N MET A 25 8.16 -14.65 -8.55
CA MET A 25 7.30 -14.31 -7.41
C MET A 25 6.89 -12.83 -7.44
N PRO A 26 5.65 -12.50 -7.07
CA PRO A 26 5.25 -11.12 -6.92
C PRO A 26 5.86 -10.52 -5.64
N GLY A 27 6.07 -9.21 -5.64
CA GLY A 27 6.46 -8.44 -4.45
C GLY A 27 5.44 -7.35 -4.18
N PHE A 28 4.94 -7.27 -2.95
CA PHE A 28 3.85 -6.38 -2.56
C PHE A 28 4.35 -4.97 -2.21
N ARG A 29 3.88 -3.94 -2.93
CA ARG A 29 4.32 -2.55 -2.75
C ARG A 29 3.14 -1.59 -2.53
N PRO A 30 2.80 -1.27 -1.26
CA PRO A 30 1.62 -0.48 -0.93
C PRO A 30 1.87 1.03 -0.85
N ASP A 31 2.84 1.59 -1.59
CA ASP A 31 3.21 3.02 -1.49
C ASP A 31 2.01 3.97 -1.65
N GLU A 32 1.05 3.61 -2.52
CA GLU A 32 -0.17 4.42 -2.77
C GLU A 32 -1.01 4.64 -1.50
N ALA A 33 -0.97 3.68 -0.56
CA ALA A 33 -1.68 3.75 0.70
C ALA A 33 -1.10 4.84 1.63
N PHE A 34 0.15 5.27 1.42
CA PHE A 34 0.81 6.30 2.22
C PHE A 34 0.73 7.69 1.57
N THR A 35 0.35 7.78 0.29
CA THR A 35 0.23 9.04 -0.46
C THR A 35 -1.20 9.61 -0.43
N VAL A 36 -1.72 9.82 0.78
CA VAL A 36 -3.15 10.09 1.06
C VAL A 36 -3.75 11.35 0.41
N GLU A 37 -2.93 12.32 0.05
CA GLU A 37 -3.37 13.55 -0.63
C GLU A 37 -3.45 13.43 -2.15
N THR A 38 -3.06 12.28 -2.70
CA THR A 38 -2.99 12.07 -4.15
C THR A 38 -4.20 11.31 -4.66
N GLU A 39 -4.49 11.45 -5.96
CA GLU A 39 -5.52 10.64 -6.62
C GLU A 39 -5.22 9.14 -6.54
N LYS A 40 -3.95 8.74 -6.36
CA LYS A 40 -3.56 7.33 -6.19
C LYS A 40 -4.25 6.70 -4.99
N PHE A 41 -4.33 7.41 -3.86
CA PHE A 41 -5.02 6.90 -2.67
C PHE A 41 -6.52 6.74 -2.90
N SER A 42 -7.17 7.74 -3.52
CA SER A 42 -8.59 7.64 -3.87
C SER A 42 -8.87 6.48 -4.84
N ASN A 43 -7.99 6.27 -5.81
CA ASN A 43 -8.08 5.15 -6.75
C ASN A 43 -7.86 3.80 -6.07
N LEU A 44 -6.92 3.71 -5.12
CA LEU A 44 -6.71 2.53 -4.29
C LEU A 44 -7.99 2.18 -3.52
N LEU A 45 -8.60 3.13 -2.81
CA LEU A 45 -9.86 2.91 -2.09
C LEU A 45 -10.96 2.38 -3.02
N ASN A 46 -11.19 3.04 -4.16
CA ASN A 46 -12.19 2.61 -5.13
C ASN A 46 -11.94 1.20 -5.68
N LYS A 47 -10.67 0.82 -5.88
CA LYS A 47 -10.30 -0.53 -6.33
C LYS A 47 -10.54 -1.56 -5.21
N LEU A 48 -10.17 -1.23 -3.97
CA LEU A 48 -10.41 -2.11 -2.82
C LEU A 48 -11.91 -2.33 -2.60
N GLU A 49 -12.75 -1.28 -2.65
CA GLU A 49 -14.20 -1.42 -2.50
C GLU A 49 -14.82 -2.34 -3.57
N LYS A 50 -14.31 -2.28 -4.80
CA LYS A 50 -14.73 -3.18 -5.90
C LYS A 50 -14.31 -4.62 -5.65
N ILE A 51 -13.06 -4.85 -5.20
CA ILE A 51 -12.53 -6.19 -4.90
C ILE A 51 -13.29 -6.81 -3.73
N GLU A 52 -13.53 -6.03 -2.67
CA GLU A 52 -14.20 -6.46 -1.45
C GLU A 52 -15.72 -6.54 -1.58
N THR A 53 -16.28 -6.01 -2.67
CA THR A 53 -17.73 -5.88 -2.89
C THR A 53 -18.47 -5.17 -1.73
N ARG A 54 -17.78 -4.25 -1.05
CA ARG A 54 -18.32 -3.47 0.09
C ARG A 54 -17.72 -2.08 0.14
N ASN A 55 -18.44 -1.14 0.76
CA ASN A 55 -17.93 0.21 1.01
C ASN A 55 -16.94 0.21 2.17
N ILE A 56 -15.85 0.97 2.05
CA ILE A 56 -14.84 1.18 3.08
C ILE A 56 -15.19 2.47 3.83
N LYS A 57 -15.75 2.36 5.05
CA LYS A 57 -16.26 3.52 5.79
C LYS A 57 -15.38 3.95 6.95
N SER A 58 -14.55 3.04 7.47
CA SER A 58 -13.63 3.29 8.58
C SER A 58 -12.21 2.89 8.23
N TYR A 59 -11.27 3.27 9.09
CA TYR A 59 -9.89 2.80 9.02
C TYR A 59 -9.81 1.26 9.11
N ASP A 60 -10.65 0.65 9.94
CA ASP A 60 -10.70 -0.81 10.09
C ASP A 60 -11.18 -1.52 8.82
N ASP A 61 -12.17 -0.96 8.13
CA ASP A 61 -12.60 -1.50 6.83
C ASP A 61 -11.45 -1.48 5.82
N PHE A 62 -10.71 -0.37 5.79
CA PHE A 62 -9.58 -0.19 4.89
C PHE A 62 -8.45 -1.18 5.19
N THR A 63 -8.03 -1.29 6.45
CA THR A 63 -6.95 -2.21 6.80
C THR A 63 -7.35 -3.66 6.67
N SER A 64 -8.63 -4.01 6.92
CA SER A 64 -9.16 -5.33 6.62
C SER A 64 -9.06 -5.65 5.12
N ALA A 65 -9.45 -4.73 4.24
CA ALA A 65 -9.29 -4.91 2.80
C ALA A 65 -7.82 -5.09 2.39
N MET A 66 -6.91 -4.28 2.96
CA MET A 66 -5.48 -4.40 2.71
C MET A 66 -4.91 -5.76 3.18
N LYS A 67 -5.35 -6.28 4.32
CA LYS A 67 -4.96 -7.61 4.83
C LYS A 67 -5.44 -8.72 3.90
N ASN A 68 -6.67 -8.64 3.39
CA ASN A 68 -7.16 -9.57 2.37
C ASN A 68 -6.32 -9.54 1.08
N ARG A 69 -5.81 -8.36 0.69
CA ARG A 69 -4.86 -8.25 -0.42
C ARG A 69 -3.50 -8.87 -0.10
N ILE A 70 -2.99 -8.74 1.13
CA ILE A 70 -1.75 -9.40 1.56
C ILE A 70 -1.91 -10.92 1.50
N GLU A 71 -3.02 -11.46 2.01
CA GLU A 71 -3.37 -12.88 1.93
C GLU A 71 -3.44 -13.34 0.46
N TYR A 72 -4.16 -12.61 -0.39
CA TYR A 72 -4.22 -12.90 -1.83
C TYR A 72 -2.83 -12.98 -2.46
N PHE A 73 -1.93 -12.05 -2.14
CA PHE A 73 -0.56 -12.08 -2.63
C PHE A 73 0.21 -13.29 -2.07
N HIS A 74 0.03 -13.64 -0.80
CA HIS A 74 0.65 -14.79 -0.18
C HIS A 74 0.29 -16.09 -0.90
N ASP A 75 -1.01 -16.27 -1.18
CA ASP A 75 -1.54 -17.43 -1.88
C ASP A 75 -1.00 -17.54 -3.32
N ASN A 76 -0.59 -16.41 -3.91
CA ASN A 76 0.03 -16.33 -5.23
C ASN A 76 1.57 -16.27 -5.17
N GLY A 77 2.16 -16.80 -4.10
CA GLY A 77 3.61 -17.00 -3.99
C GLY A 77 4.40 -15.76 -3.52
N CYS A 78 3.76 -14.65 -3.18
CA CYS A 78 4.45 -13.48 -2.62
C CYS A 78 5.07 -13.80 -1.26
N ARG A 79 6.33 -13.42 -1.05
CA ARG A 79 7.04 -13.58 0.22
C ARG A 79 7.76 -12.33 0.69
N ILE A 80 7.58 -11.21 -0.02
CA ILE A 80 8.27 -9.95 0.25
C ILE A 80 7.29 -8.77 0.15
N CYS A 81 7.56 -7.74 0.94
CA CYS A 81 6.99 -6.42 0.74
C CYS A 81 8.09 -5.37 0.57
N ASP A 82 7.76 -4.31 -0.17
CA ASP A 82 8.65 -3.19 -0.48
C ASP A 82 7.95 -1.88 -0.19
N HIS A 83 8.56 -1.04 0.65
CA HIS A 83 8.07 0.29 1.00
C HIS A 83 9.05 1.37 0.55
N GLY A 84 8.56 2.34 -0.22
CA GLY A 84 9.32 3.49 -0.67
C GLY A 84 8.94 4.79 0.06
N PHE A 85 9.85 5.32 0.88
CA PHE A 85 9.64 6.57 1.62
C PHE A 85 10.65 7.67 1.24
N GLY A 86 10.22 8.92 1.27
CA GLY A 86 11.14 10.07 1.26
C GLY A 86 11.75 10.27 2.65
N GLU A 87 10.88 10.34 3.65
CA GLU A 87 11.17 10.41 5.08
C GLU A 87 10.38 9.30 5.78
N ILE A 88 10.96 8.67 6.80
CA ILE A 88 10.27 7.63 7.58
C ILE A 88 9.24 8.34 8.49
N PRO A 89 7.93 8.07 8.34
CA PRO A 89 6.91 8.69 9.17
C PRO A 89 6.94 8.11 10.59
N PHE A 90 6.78 8.97 11.60
CA PHE A 90 6.58 8.56 12.98
C PHE A 90 5.77 9.60 13.76
N SER A 91 4.78 9.14 14.53
CA SER A 91 4.09 9.89 15.56
C SER A 91 3.37 8.93 16.50
N ASP A 92 3.31 9.25 17.79
CA ASP A 92 2.36 8.60 18.70
C ASP A 92 0.93 8.88 18.25
N TYR A 93 0.03 7.93 18.46
CA TYR A 93 -1.36 8.00 18.01
C TYR A 93 -2.30 7.26 18.98
N THR A 94 -3.58 7.62 18.98
CA THR A 94 -4.67 6.76 19.46
C THR A 94 -5.48 6.18 18.30
N GLU A 95 -6.20 5.09 18.55
CA GLU A 95 -7.07 4.48 17.53
C GLU A 95 -8.19 5.45 17.08
N GLU A 96 -8.74 6.23 18.02
CA GLU A 96 -9.76 7.24 17.72
C GLU A 96 -9.22 8.36 16.81
N GLU A 97 -8.00 8.84 17.07
CA GLU A 97 -7.34 9.84 16.22
C GLU A 97 -7.17 9.33 14.79
N VAL A 98 -6.65 8.10 14.64
CA VAL A 98 -6.40 7.51 13.31
C VAL A 98 -7.70 7.32 12.55
N ASN A 99 -8.77 6.85 13.20
CA ASN A 99 -10.06 6.72 12.54
C ASN A 99 -10.63 8.09 12.12
N HIS A 100 -10.50 9.12 12.95
CA HIS A 100 -10.91 10.48 12.58
C HIS A 100 -10.10 11.01 11.38
N ILE A 101 -8.77 10.83 11.40
CA ILE A 101 -7.88 11.22 10.31
C ILE A 101 -8.25 10.48 9.01
N PHE A 102 -8.54 9.19 9.08
CA PHE A 102 -8.97 8.42 7.92
C PHE A 102 -10.27 8.95 7.31
N ILE A 103 -11.25 9.34 8.14
CA ILE A 103 -12.50 9.95 7.66
C ILE A 103 -12.20 11.28 6.94
N LYS A 104 -11.33 12.13 7.50
CA LYS A 104 -10.88 13.37 6.85
C LYS A 104 -10.25 13.08 5.48
N ILE A 105 -9.32 12.12 5.42
CA ILE A 105 -8.66 11.70 4.18
C ILE A 105 -9.70 11.25 3.14
N LYS A 106 -10.66 10.40 3.54
CA LYS A 106 -11.70 9.90 2.65
C LYS A 106 -12.58 11.02 2.09
N ASN A 107 -12.88 12.03 2.91
CA ASN A 107 -13.63 13.22 2.51
C ASN A 107 -12.79 14.24 1.71
N LYS A 108 -11.50 13.93 1.44
CA LYS A 108 -10.54 14.83 0.78
C LYS A 108 -10.32 16.14 1.53
N GLU A 109 -10.47 16.10 2.85
CA GLU A 109 -10.16 17.23 3.72
C GLU A 109 -8.65 17.34 3.91
N ASN A 110 -8.17 18.56 4.16
CA ASN A 110 -6.76 18.78 4.46
C ASN A 110 -6.38 18.15 5.81
N ILE A 111 -5.25 17.45 5.82
CA ILE A 111 -4.65 16.92 7.04
C ILE A 111 -3.30 17.57 7.33
N SER A 112 -2.98 17.73 8.61
CA SER A 112 -1.68 18.25 9.02
C SER A 112 -0.56 17.23 8.78
N ARG A 113 0.71 17.67 8.87
CA ARG A 113 1.87 16.77 8.83
C ARG A 113 1.82 15.75 9.98
N GLU A 114 1.40 16.17 11.17
CA GLU A 114 1.26 15.30 12.33
C GLU A 114 0.18 14.24 12.09
N GLU A 115 -1.00 14.64 11.61
CA GLU A 115 -2.09 13.71 11.28
C GLU A 115 -1.64 12.67 10.24
N ARG A 116 -0.92 13.10 9.21
CA ARG A 116 -0.32 12.20 8.21
C ARG A 116 0.64 11.20 8.84
N ASN A 117 1.51 11.67 9.74
CA ASN A 117 2.45 10.80 10.43
C ASN A 117 1.74 9.79 11.34
N LYS A 118 0.69 10.20 12.08
CA LYS A 118 -0.14 9.29 12.90
C LYS A 118 -0.76 8.18 12.06
N TYR A 119 -1.45 8.55 10.98
CA TYR A 119 -2.04 7.59 10.04
C TYR A 119 -1.00 6.63 9.45
N ALA A 120 0.11 7.18 8.93
CA ALA A 120 1.16 6.38 8.30
C ALA A 120 1.86 5.44 9.30
N THR A 121 2.08 5.89 10.54
CA THR A 121 2.69 5.07 11.60
C THR A 121 1.79 3.88 11.92
N LYS A 122 0.50 4.12 12.18
CA LYS A 122 -0.47 3.07 12.47
C LYS A 122 -0.62 2.09 11.29
N LEU A 123 -0.71 2.59 10.06
CA LEU A 123 -0.76 1.74 8.87
C LEU A 123 0.50 0.86 8.73
N MET A 124 1.70 1.43 8.94
CA MET A 124 2.95 0.65 8.92
C MET A 124 2.95 -0.45 9.98
N VAL A 125 2.51 -0.16 11.20
CA VAL A 125 2.41 -1.14 12.30
C VAL A 125 1.45 -2.27 11.94
N ASP A 126 0.26 -1.94 11.44
CA ASP A 126 -0.76 -2.94 11.09
C ASP A 126 -0.28 -3.85 9.93
N MET A 127 0.31 -3.26 8.88
CA MET A 127 0.85 -4.00 7.74
C MET A 127 2.03 -4.88 8.15
N THR A 128 2.95 -4.36 8.97
CA THR A 128 4.09 -5.13 9.51
C THR A 128 3.61 -6.31 10.35
N GLY A 129 2.57 -6.12 11.15
CA GLY A 129 1.92 -7.20 11.89
C GLY A 129 1.42 -8.30 10.97
N GLU A 130 0.83 -7.93 9.82
CA GLU A 130 0.35 -8.91 8.83
C GLU A 130 1.51 -9.62 8.12
N TYR A 131 2.53 -8.88 7.66
CA TYR A 131 3.74 -9.46 7.05
C TYR A 131 4.42 -10.47 7.97
N LYS A 132 4.47 -10.17 9.28
CA LYS A 132 5.04 -11.05 10.29
C LYS A 132 4.28 -12.37 10.40
N LYS A 133 2.95 -12.37 10.32
CA LYS A 133 2.14 -13.62 10.36
C LYS A 133 2.52 -14.57 9.22
N TYR A 134 2.83 -14.02 8.05
CA TYR A 134 3.23 -14.77 6.86
C TYR A 134 4.74 -14.97 6.70
N ASN A 135 5.54 -14.51 7.67
CA ASN A 135 7.01 -14.53 7.62
C ASN A 135 7.59 -13.88 6.34
N TRP A 136 7.02 -12.76 5.91
CA TRP A 136 7.51 -12.02 4.76
C TRP A 136 8.76 -11.21 5.09
N VAL A 137 9.66 -11.10 4.11
CA VAL A 137 10.77 -10.14 4.17
C VAL A 137 10.20 -8.74 3.94
N MET A 138 10.47 -7.82 4.86
CA MET A 138 10.09 -6.42 4.73
C MET A 138 11.28 -5.58 4.27
N GLN A 139 11.14 -4.95 3.11
CA GLN A 139 12.14 -4.05 2.55
C GLN A 139 11.70 -2.60 2.74
N ILE A 140 12.60 -1.77 3.27
CA ILE A 140 12.35 -0.33 3.49
C ILE A 140 13.40 0.46 2.72
N HIS A 141 12.98 1.10 1.64
CA HIS A 141 13.80 2.01 0.84
C HIS A 141 13.45 3.45 1.18
N PHE A 142 14.36 4.18 1.82
CA PHE A 142 14.12 5.56 2.27
C PHE A 142 15.20 6.54 1.79
N GLY A 143 14.86 7.83 1.75
CA GLY A 143 15.79 8.93 1.44
C GLY A 143 15.83 9.38 -0.02
N ALA A 144 15.00 8.80 -0.90
CA ALA A 144 14.93 9.23 -2.29
C ALA A 144 14.18 10.56 -2.41
N ILE A 145 14.86 11.61 -2.89
CA ILE A 145 14.23 12.86 -3.32
C ILE A 145 13.87 12.70 -4.81
N ARG A 146 12.57 12.64 -5.12
CA ARG A 146 12.06 12.28 -6.45
C ARG A 146 11.62 13.52 -7.23
N ASN A 147 11.64 13.42 -8.56
CA ASN A 147 11.08 14.41 -9.48
C ASN A 147 11.68 15.82 -9.31
N ASN A 148 12.98 15.91 -9.05
CA ASN A 148 13.69 17.16 -8.77
C ASN A 148 13.66 18.16 -9.94
N ASN A 149 13.67 17.65 -11.18
CA ASN A 149 13.57 18.47 -12.38
C ASN A 149 12.11 18.57 -12.83
N LYS A 150 11.44 19.66 -12.45
CA LYS A 150 10.02 19.91 -12.79
C LYS A 150 9.77 19.95 -14.29
N GLU A 151 10.66 20.58 -15.05
CA GLU A 151 10.48 20.71 -16.51
C GLU A 151 10.47 19.35 -17.19
N MET A 152 11.43 18.49 -16.83
CA MET A 152 11.50 17.14 -17.40
C MET A 152 10.37 16.25 -16.89
N PHE A 153 9.94 16.41 -15.64
CA PHE A 153 8.79 15.69 -15.09
C PHE A 153 7.51 16.00 -15.88
N TYR A 154 7.27 17.25 -16.27
CA TYR A 154 6.10 17.59 -17.10
C TYR A 154 6.15 16.98 -18.51
N LYS A 155 7.35 16.78 -19.07
CA LYS A 155 7.52 16.20 -20.41
C LYS A 155 7.47 14.68 -20.42
N LEU A 156 7.98 14.03 -19.37
CA LEU A 156 8.26 12.58 -19.36
C LEU A 156 7.54 11.80 -18.27
N GLY A 157 7.09 12.46 -17.19
CA GLY A 157 6.49 11.82 -16.03
C GLY A 157 7.50 11.28 -15.02
N ALA A 158 7.02 10.35 -14.17
CA ALA A 158 7.79 9.62 -13.16
C ALA A 158 8.39 8.34 -13.75
#